data_AF-E0ZML9-F1
#
_entry.id   AF-E0ZML9-F1
#
_cell.length_a   1.000
_cell.length_b   1.000
_cell.length_c   1.000
_cell.angle_alpha   90.00
_cell.angle_beta   90.00
_cell.angle_gamma   90.00
#
_symmetry.space_group_name_H-M   'P 1'
#
loop_
_entity.id
_entity.type
_entity.pdbx_description
1 polymer ?
#
loop_
_entity_poly.entity_id
_entity_poly.type
_entity_poly.pdbx_seq_one_letter_code
_entity_poly.pdbx_strand_id
1 'polypeptide(L)'
;CAWSIERPPGDTAGCTFCHTSSEERCSTCHQRHQFDPAVARRSEQCKTCHWGKDHRDWEAYDISIHGTVYQVNKTDPNNFDFSKKLSDADYVGPTCQYCHMRGGHHNVQRLSTVYTSMGMSNADRGAPLWSEKRDTWVSVCDDCHSPRFARENLQAMDEACKDAGIKYTETFKIAEN
;
A
#
# COMPACT_ATOMS: atom_id res chain seq x y z
N CYS A 1 0.88 -20.29 6.36
CA CYS A 1 2.00 -20.29 5.39
C CYS A 1 2.79 -21.60 5.55
N ALA A 2 3.52 -22.04 4.52
CA ALA A 2 4.24 -23.32 4.56
C ALA A 2 5.23 -23.42 5.74
N TRP A 3 5.96 -22.33 6.03
CA TRP A 3 6.91 -22.29 7.15
C TRP A 3 6.27 -22.44 8.53
N SER A 4 5.05 -21.92 8.74
CA SER A 4 4.35 -22.09 10.02
C SER A 4 3.83 -23.51 10.26
N ILE A 5 3.67 -24.31 9.20
CA ILE A 5 3.36 -25.74 9.32
C ILE A 5 4.63 -26.53 9.61
N GLU A 6 5.74 -26.15 8.95
CA GLU A 6 7.04 -26.83 9.05
C GLU A 6 7.74 -26.60 10.39
N ARG A 7 7.66 -25.39 10.95
CA ARG A 7 8.43 -24.98 12.14
C ARG A 7 7.64 -25.15 13.43
N PRO A 8 8.31 -25.37 14.58
CA PRO A 8 7.63 -25.43 15.87
C PRO A 8 6.82 -24.16 16.19
N PRO A 9 5.69 -24.27 16.91
CA PRO A 9 4.97 -23.11 17.42
C PRO A 9 5.89 -22.22 18.27
N GLY A 10 5.82 -20.91 18.04
CA GLY A 10 6.71 -19.93 18.66
C GLY A 10 7.69 -19.31 17.67
N ASP A 11 8.30 -20.12 16.79
CA ASP A 11 9.23 -19.63 15.74
C ASP A 11 8.50 -18.65 14.80
N THR A 12 7.29 -19.03 14.37
CA THR A 12 6.45 -18.23 13.46
C THR A 12 5.13 -17.77 14.09
N ALA A 13 5.05 -17.69 15.43
CA ALA A 13 3.81 -17.31 16.11
C ALA A 13 3.30 -15.91 15.69
N GLY A 14 4.23 -14.97 15.43
CA GLY A 14 3.91 -13.64 14.93
C GLY A 14 3.17 -13.65 13.58
N CYS A 15 3.40 -14.65 12.73
CA CYS A 15 2.69 -14.80 11.45
C CYS A 15 1.19 -15.00 11.69
N THR A 16 0.80 -15.85 12.65
CA THR A 16 -0.61 -16.07 12.99
C THR A 16 -1.26 -14.80 13.53
N PHE A 17 -0.58 -14.07 14.42
CA PHE A 17 -1.13 -12.84 15.01
C PHE A 17 -1.35 -11.73 13.98
N CYS A 18 -0.45 -11.63 13.00
CA CYS A 18 -0.55 -10.67 11.92
C CYS A 18 -1.63 -11.08 10.90
N HIS A 19 -1.47 -12.22 10.23
CA HIS A 19 -2.26 -12.59 9.05
C HIS A 19 -3.74 -12.88 9.34
N THR A 20 -4.08 -13.37 10.52
CA THR A 20 -5.50 -13.68 10.84
C THR A 20 -6.31 -12.42 11.12
N SER A 21 -5.68 -11.32 11.54
CA SER A 21 -6.40 -10.15 12.01
C SER A 21 -7.18 -9.45 10.90
N SER A 22 -6.59 -9.28 9.72
CA SER A 22 -7.23 -8.55 8.60
C SER A 22 -8.45 -9.26 8.02
N GLU A 23 -8.49 -10.59 8.06
CA GLU A 23 -9.58 -11.40 7.49
C GLU A 23 -10.64 -11.74 8.54
N GLU A 24 -10.22 -12.17 9.74
CA GLU A 24 -11.14 -12.73 10.73
C GLU A 24 -11.68 -11.69 11.72
N ARG A 25 -11.04 -10.51 11.82
CA ARG A 25 -11.30 -9.58 12.93
C ARG A 25 -11.48 -8.15 12.43
N CYS A 26 -12.70 -7.64 12.52
CA CYS A 26 -13.01 -6.25 12.21
C CYS A 26 -12.35 -5.23 13.18
N SER A 27 -11.74 -5.66 14.29
CA SER A 27 -11.05 -4.74 15.22
C SER A 27 -9.68 -4.23 14.74
N THR A 28 -9.30 -4.55 13.49
CA THR A 28 -7.94 -4.35 12.97
C THR A 28 -7.61 -2.87 12.74
N CYS A 29 -8.44 -2.14 11.99
CA CYS A 29 -8.18 -0.73 11.67
C CYS A 29 -8.88 0.25 12.62
N HIS A 30 -10.05 -0.08 13.18
CA HIS A 30 -10.73 0.71 14.20
C HIS A 30 -10.77 -0.12 15.49
N GLN A 31 -9.84 0.17 16.40
CA GLN A 31 -9.55 -0.74 17.50
C GLN A 31 -10.72 -0.90 18.46
N ARG A 32 -10.90 -2.14 18.95
CA ARG A 32 -11.83 -2.43 20.04
C ARG A 32 -11.35 -1.75 21.34
N HIS A 33 -12.22 -1.29 22.22
CA HIS A 33 -13.68 -1.26 22.11
C HIS A 33 -14.22 0.10 21.63
N GLN A 34 -13.36 0.98 21.13
CA GLN A 34 -13.76 2.33 20.68
C GLN A 34 -14.39 2.30 19.29
N PHE A 35 -13.88 1.46 18.39
CA PHE A 35 -14.34 1.30 17.01
C PHE A 35 -14.49 2.62 16.24
N ASP A 36 -13.54 3.54 16.44
CA ASP A 36 -13.57 4.89 15.88
C ASP A 36 -13.08 4.92 14.41
N PRO A 37 -13.94 5.30 13.43
CA PRO A 37 -13.54 5.45 12.05
C PRO A 37 -12.52 6.58 11.81
N ALA A 38 -12.51 7.63 12.64
CA ALA A 38 -11.56 8.72 12.49
C ALA A 38 -10.12 8.27 12.78
N VAL A 39 -9.93 7.42 13.79
CA VAL A 39 -8.65 6.77 14.07
C VAL A 39 -8.28 5.81 12.93
N ALA A 40 -9.26 5.07 12.39
CA ALA A 40 -9.05 4.14 11.28
C ALA A 40 -8.58 4.78 9.98
N ARG A 41 -8.79 6.09 9.79
CA ARG A 41 -8.39 6.84 8.58
C ARG A 41 -6.95 7.36 8.64
N ARG A 42 -6.25 7.20 9.77
CA ARG A 42 -4.84 7.59 9.92
C ARG A 42 -3.91 6.58 9.26
N SER A 43 -2.91 7.05 8.52
CA SER A 43 -1.96 6.18 7.79
C SER A 43 -1.22 5.20 8.72
N GLU A 44 -0.99 5.58 9.98
CA GLU A 44 -0.32 4.73 10.96
C GLU A 44 -1.05 3.42 11.25
N GLN A 45 -2.35 3.30 10.94
CA GLN A 45 -3.09 2.06 11.17
C GLN A 45 -2.57 0.91 10.31
N CYS A 46 -2.06 1.21 9.12
CA CYS A 46 -1.52 0.20 8.21
C CYS A 46 -0.13 -0.29 8.68
N LYS A 47 0.65 0.58 9.32
CA LYS A 47 2.08 0.34 9.60
C LYS A 47 2.38 -0.82 10.54
N THR A 48 1.41 -1.27 11.34
CA THR A 48 1.63 -2.41 12.24
C THR A 48 1.82 -3.74 11.49
N CYS A 49 1.33 -3.82 10.25
CA CYS A 49 1.44 -5.00 9.39
C CYS A 49 2.22 -4.69 8.11
N HIS A 50 1.98 -3.53 7.50
CA HIS A 50 2.58 -3.11 6.23
C HIS A 50 3.91 -2.39 6.46
N TRP A 51 4.92 -3.11 6.94
CA TRP A 51 6.26 -2.60 7.24
C TRP A 51 7.31 -3.71 7.20
N GLY A 52 8.59 -3.38 7.32
CA GLY A 52 9.62 -4.34 7.67
C GLY A 52 10.45 -4.87 6.50
N LYS A 53 10.69 -6.18 6.46
CA LYS A 53 11.79 -6.73 5.64
C LYS A 53 11.38 -7.02 4.20
N ASP A 54 10.18 -7.55 4.01
CA ASP A 54 9.63 -8.09 2.78
C ASP A 54 8.59 -7.18 2.13
N HIS A 55 8.02 -6.22 2.86
CA HIS A 55 7.11 -5.21 2.33
C HIS A 55 7.25 -3.87 3.06
N ARG A 56 8.16 -3.02 2.58
CA ARG A 56 8.43 -1.67 3.14
C ARG A 56 7.39 -0.62 2.73
N ASP A 57 6.12 -0.96 2.90
CA ASP A 57 5.01 -0.13 2.44
C ASP A 57 4.92 1.16 3.27
N TRP A 58 4.91 1.03 4.60
CA TRP A 58 4.94 2.18 5.52
C TRP A 58 6.20 3.01 5.34
N GLU A 59 7.38 2.38 5.33
CA GLU A 59 8.64 3.12 5.25
C GLU A 59 8.76 3.90 3.95
N ALA A 60 8.33 3.31 2.82
CA ALA A 60 8.31 4.01 1.53
C ALA A 60 7.33 5.19 1.54
N TYR A 61 6.14 5.02 2.13
CA TYR A 61 5.19 6.12 2.29
C TYR A 61 5.73 7.23 3.22
N ASP A 62 6.13 6.88 4.44
CA ASP A 62 6.50 7.79 5.52
C ASP A 62 7.67 8.70 5.12
N ILE A 63 8.67 8.16 4.41
CA ILE A 63 9.83 8.93 3.97
C ILE A 63 9.64 9.62 2.60
N SER A 64 8.56 9.33 1.88
CA SER A 64 8.23 10.06 0.65
C SER A 64 7.78 11.50 0.96
N ILE A 65 7.63 12.32 -0.08
CA ILE A 65 7.04 13.65 0.07
C ILE A 65 5.59 13.53 0.58
N HIS A 66 4.82 12.52 0.18
CA HIS A 66 3.47 12.31 0.74
C HIS A 66 3.51 12.05 2.25
N GLY A 67 4.42 11.20 2.71
CA GLY A 67 4.62 10.92 4.14
C GLY A 67 5.14 12.13 4.92
N THR A 68 6.03 12.92 4.32
CA THR A 68 6.51 14.18 4.89
C THR A 68 5.36 15.17 5.07
N VAL A 69 4.56 15.39 4.03
CA VAL A 69 3.37 16.26 4.09
C VAL A 69 2.40 15.75 5.16
N TYR A 70 2.16 14.45 5.22
CA TYR A 70 1.33 13.84 6.26
C TYR A 70 1.88 14.09 7.65
N GLN A 71 3.15 13.77 7.92
CA GLN A 71 3.74 13.88 9.25
C GLN A 71 3.72 15.32 9.77
N VAL A 72 3.99 16.29 8.90
CA VAL A 72 4.00 17.73 9.24
C VAL A 72 2.60 18.26 9.51
N ASN A 73 1.57 17.77 8.81
CA ASN A 73 0.25 18.41 8.81
C ASN A 73 -0.87 17.57 9.46
N LYS A 74 -0.67 16.29 9.78
CA LYS A 74 -1.73 15.36 10.29
C LYS A 74 -2.42 15.78 11.60
N THR A 75 -1.92 16.79 12.30
CA THR A 75 -2.56 17.32 13.52
C THR A 75 -3.36 18.60 13.27
N ASP A 76 -3.22 19.22 12.11
CA ASP A 76 -3.97 20.40 11.72
C ASP A 76 -5.24 19.99 10.96
N PRO A 77 -6.44 20.22 11.51
CA PRO A 77 -7.69 19.84 10.86
C PRO A 77 -7.97 20.62 9.57
N ASN A 78 -7.31 21.76 9.33
CA ASN A 78 -7.42 22.45 8.04
C ASN A 78 -6.74 21.68 6.90
N ASN A 79 -5.76 20.83 7.24
CA ASN A 79 -5.00 20.03 6.29
C ASN A 79 -5.46 18.57 6.27
N PHE A 80 -5.82 18.02 7.43
CA PHE A 80 -6.28 16.64 7.61
C PHE A 80 -7.43 16.56 8.61
N ASP A 81 -8.67 16.72 8.13
CA ASP A 81 -9.87 16.48 8.93
C ASP A 81 -10.32 15.01 8.87
N PHE A 82 -9.83 14.19 9.79
CA PHE A 82 -10.19 12.77 9.87
C PHE A 82 -11.64 12.49 10.27
N SER A 83 -12.42 13.51 10.66
CA SER A 83 -13.85 13.34 10.92
C SER A 83 -14.63 13.07 9.64
N LYS A 84 -14.17 13.61 8.50
CA LYS A 84 -14.77 13.40 7.17
C LYS A 84 -14.69 11.94 6.74
N LYS A 85 -15.71 11.50 5.98
CA LYS A 85 -15.68 10.21 5.31
C LYS A 85 -14.64 10.24 4.18
N LEU A 86 -14.12 9.08 3.80
CA LEU A 86 -13.15 8.98 2.69
C LEU A 86 -13.73 9.37 1.32
N SER A 87 -15.07 9.38 1.16
CA SER A 87 -15.72 9.93 -0.03
C SER A 87 -15.63 11.45 -0.12
N ASP A 88 -15.46 12.11 1.02
CA ASP A 88 -15.50 13.56 1.17
C ASP A 88 -14.12 14.09 1.64
N ALA A 89 -13.10 13.24 1.61
CA ALA A 89 -11.76 13.58 2.06
C ALA A 89 -11.09 14.53 1.05
N ASP A 90 -10.66 15.67 1.55
CA ASP A 90 -10.06 16.78 0.80
C ASP A 90 -8.70 17.17 1.40
N TYR A 91 -7.93 16.16 1.81
CA TYR A 91 -6.65 16.34 2.49
C TYR A 91 -5.60 17.01 1.58
N VAL A 92 -4.68 17.77 2.19
CA VAL A 92 -3.54 18.38 1.46
C VAL A 92 -2.56 17.36 0.88
N GLY A 93 -2.55 16.14 1.42
CA GLY A 93 -1.77 15.01 0.91
C GLY A 93 -2.50 13.68 1.15
N PRO A 94 -2.14 12.61 0.41
CA PRO A 94 -2.87 11.35 0.51
C PRO A 94 -2.51 10.58 1.79
N THR A 95 -3.45 9.78 2.28
CA THR A 95 -3.18 8.69 3.26
C THR A 95 -3.22 7.33 2.58
N CYS A 96 -2.82 6.27 3.28
CA CYS A 96 -2.96 4.88 2.78
C CYS A 96 -4.40 4.60 2.33
N GLN A 97 -5.36 5.02 3.16
CA GLN A 97 -6.80 4.84 2.97
C GLN A 97 -7.33 5.68 1.82
N TYR A 98 -6.80 6.88 1.61
CA TYR A 98 -7.18 7.73 0.49
C TYR A 98 -6.98 7.03 -0.86
N CYS A 99 -5.83 6.39 -1.02
CA CYS A 99 -5.48 5.66 -2.23
C CYS A 99 -6.11 4.27 -2.29
N HIS A 100 -5.97 3.45 -1.25
CA HIS A 100 -6.33 2.02 -1.31
C HIS A 100 -7.77 1.72 -0.87
N MET A 101 -8.39 2.58 -0.09
CA MET A 101 -9.78 2.45 0.38
C MET A 101 -10.65 3.56 -0.22
N ARG A 102 -10.43 3.89 -1.50
CA ARG A 102 -11.07 5.00 -2.20
C ARG A 102 -12.60 4.97 -2.01
N GLY A 103 -13.16 6.11 -1.60
CA GLY A 103 -14.59 6.26 -1.29
C GLY A 103 -15.06 5.48 -0.06
N GLY A 104 -14.15 4.91 0.75
CA GLY A 104 -14.46 4.08 1.91
C GLY A 104 -14.65 2.59 1.60
N HIS A 105 -14.26 2.12 0.42
CA HIS A 105 -14.39 0.71 0.06
C HIS A 105 -13.45 -0.19 0.87
N HIS A 106 -13.96 -1.31 1.39
CA HIS A 106 -13.21 -2.18 2.31
C HIS A 106 -12.41 -3.30 1.62
N ASN A 107 -12.65 -3.59 0.33
CA ASN A 107 -11.69 -4.35 -0.46
C ASN A 107 -10.48 -3.45 -0.78
N VAL A 108 -9.45 -3.50 0.06
CA VAL A 108 -8.20 -2.72 -0.06
C VAL A 108 -7.41 -3.02 -1.33
N GLN A 109 -7.66 -4.17 -1.96
CA GLN A 109 -7.01 -4.60 -3.20
C GLN A 109 -7.77 -4.14 -4.45
N ARG A 110 -8.92 -3.47 -4.31
CA ARG A 110 -9.82 -3.12 -5.42
C ARG A 110 -9.11 -2.39 -6.57
N LEU A 111 -8.14 -1.53 -6.25
CA LEU A 111 -7.42 -0.73 -7.23
C LEU A 111 -6.16 -1.42 -7.78
N SER A 112 -5.75 -2.57 -7.24
CA SER A 112 -4.53 -3.24 -7.68
C SER A 112 -4.59 -3.63 -9.16
N THR A 113 -3.50 -3.37 -9.89
CA THR A 113 -3.37 -3.76 -11.31
C THR A 113 -3.41 -5.28 -11.47
N VAL A 114 -2.49 -5.96 -10.80
CA VAL A 114 -2.34 -7.42 -10.84
C VAL A 114 -1.58 -7.86 -9.60
N TYR A 115 -1.91 -9.03 -9.06
CA TYR A 115 -1.18 -9.61 -7.93
C TYR A 115 0.16 -10.19 -8.43
N THR A 116 1.27 -9.77 -7.81
CA THR A 116 2.63 -10.14 -8.24
C THR A 116 3.47 -10.74 -7.12
N SER A 117 2.85 -11.51 -6.23
CA SER A 117 3.55 -12.20 -5.13
C SER A 117 4.45 -11.26 -4.32
N MET A 118 3.85 -10.23 -3.71
CA MET A 118 4.58 -9.16 -2.97
C MET A 118 5.63 -8.41 -3.80
N GLY A 119 5.50 -8.38 -5.12
CA GLY A 119 6.45 -7.72 -6.02
C GLY A 119 7.63 -8.60 -6.45
N MET A 120 7.70 -9.85 -5.99
CA MET A 120 8.73 -10.80 -6.41
C MET A 120 8.56 -11.23 -7.87
N SER A 121 7.31 -11.32 -8.35
CA SER A 121 7.03 -11.58 -9.76
C SER A 121 7.02 -10.27 -10.54
N ASN A 122 7.59 -10.27 -11.75
CA ASN A 122 7.63 -9.07 -12.58
C ASN A 122 6.40 -8.96 -13.49
N ALA A 123 5.89 -7.74 -13.60
CA ALA A 123 4.83 -7.36 -14.54
C ALA A 123 5.01 -5.89 -14.92
N ASP A 124 5.02 -5.60 -16.23
CA ASP A 124 4.93 -4.23 -16.73
C ASP A 124 3.48 -3.75 -16.59
N ARG A 125 3.22 -2.90 -15.59
CA ARG A 125 1.87 -2.38 -15.31
C ARG A 125 1.52 -1.19 -16.20
N GLY A 126 2.48 -0.65 -16.95
CA GLY A 126 2.28 0.41 -17.94
C GLY A 126 1.99 -0.11 -19.34
N ALA A 127 2.12 -1.43 -19.57
CA ALA A 127 1.81 -2.07 -20.83
C ALA A 127 0.34 -1.84 -21.26
N PRO A 128 0.04 -1.81 -22.58
CA PRO A 128 -1.32 -1.61 -23.08
C PRO A 128 -2.38 -2.55 -22.49
N LEU A 129 -1.96 -3.77 -22.11
CA LEU A 129 -2.79 -4.77 -21.44
C LEU A 129 -3.47 -4.25 -20.15
N TRP A 130 -2.80 -3.35 -19.43
CA TRP A 130 -3.25 -2.83 -18.14
C TRP A 130 -3.64 -1.35 -18.19
N SER A 131 -3.84 -0.80 -19.39
CA SER A 131 -4.09 0.64 -19.61
C SER A 131 -5.26 1.17 -18.75
N GLU A 132 -6.42 0.51 -18.75
CA GLU A 132 -7.58 0.93 -17.95
C GLU A 132 -7.29 0.93 -16.44
N LYS A 133 -6.55 -0.06 -15.95
CA LYS A 133 -6.16 -0.14 -14.53
C LYS A 133 -5.13 0.93 -14.18
N ARG A 134 -4.20 1.24 -15.08
CA ARG A 134 -3.28 2.37 -14.94
C ARG A 134 -4.04 3.68 -14.91
N ASP A 135 -5.01 3.87 -15.79
CA ASP A 135 -5.84 5.06 -15.85
C ASP A 135 -6.65 5.26 -14.57
N THR A 136 -7.11 4.16 -13.96
CA THR A 136 -7.77 4.19 -12.64
C THR A 136 -6.82 4.66 -11.53
N TRP A 137 -5.53 4.32 -11.58
CA TRP A 137 -4.55 4.89 -10.63
C TRP A 137 -4.27 6.37 -10.92
N VAL A 138 -4.15 6.73 -12.20
CA VAL A 138 -3.94 8.13 -12.61
C VAL A 138 -5.10 9.01 -12.14
N SER A 139 -6.35 8.52 -12.17
CA SER A 139 -7.50 9.28 -11.67
C SER A 139 -7.52 9.47 -10.15
N VAL A 140 -6.86 8.61 -9.37
CA VAL A 140 -6.64 8.86 -7.93
C VAL A 140 -5.60 9.96 -7.74
N CYS A 141 -4.56 9.99 -8.56
CA CYS A 141 -3.54 11.04 -8.50
C CYS A 141 -4.05 12.39 -9.02
N ASP A 142 -5.07 12.38 -9.88
CA ASP A 142 -5.63 13.56 -10.55
C ASP A 142 -6.31 14.54 -9.58
N ASP A 143 -6.63 14.10 -8.36
CA ASP A 143 -7.16 15.00 -7.33
C ASP A 143 -6.18 16.15 -7.00
N CYS A 144 -4.87 15.92 -7.15
CA CYS A 144 -3.83 16.87 -6.75
C CYS A 144 -2.74 17.12 -7.81
N HIS A 145 -2.63 16.27 -8.84
CA HIS A 145 -1.58 16.34 -9.85
C HIS A 145 -2.14 16.27 -11.26
N SER A 146 -1.45 16.86 -12.24
CA SER A 146 -1.81 16.65 -13.64
C SER A 146 -1.74 15.15 -14.01
N PRO A 147 -2.64 14.63 -14.87
CA PRO A 147 -2.62 13.23 -15.29
C PRO A 147 -1.30 12.79 -15.92
N ARG A 148 -0.63 13.70 -16.64
CA ARG A 148 0.67 13.45 -17.25
C ARG A 148 1.74 13.15 -16.20
N PHE A 149 1.87 14.03 -15.20
CA PHE A 149 2.85 13.87 -14.13
C PHE A 149 2.68 12.53 -13.42
N ALA A 150 1.43 12.19 -13.04
CA ALA A 150 1.13 10.93 -12.38
C ALA A 150 1.48 9.72 -13.25
N ARG A 151 1.11 9.75 -14.53
CA ARG A 151 1.38 8.65 -15.47
C ARG A 151 2.87 8.44 -15.69
N GLU A 152 3.64 9.50 -15.91
CA GLU A 152 5.08 9.41 -16.14
C GLU A 152 5.82 8.93 -14.87
N ASN A 153 5.39 9.37 -13.68
CA ASN A 153 5.96 8.86 -12.43
C ASN A 153 5.65 7.37 -12.20
N LEU A 154 4.43 6.91 -12.52
CA LEU A 154 4.08 5.48 -12.47
C LEU A 154 4.80 4.66 -13.55
N GLN A 155 5.12 5.26 -14.71
CA GLN A 155 5.96 4.62 -15.72
C GLN A 155 7.40 4.42 -15.22
N ALA A 156 7.95 5.38 -14.48
CA ALA A 156 9.27 5.22 -13.87
C ALA A 156 9.30 4.05 -12.86
N MET A 157 8.21 3.81 -12.12
CA MET A 157 8.05 2.61 -11.29
C MET A 157 8.10 1.33 -12.14
N ASP A 158 7.44 1.29 -13.29
CA ASP A 158 7.44 0.11 -14.18
C ASP A 158 8.85 -0.23 -14.66
N GLU A 159 9.60 0.77 -15.12
CA GLU A 159 10.99 0.58 -15.58
C GLU A 159 11.91 0.13 -14.44
N ALA A 160 11.79 0.73 -13.25
CA ALA A 160 12.56 0.30 -12.08
C ALA A 160 12.28 -1.17 -11.70
N CYS A 161 11.03 -1.63 -11.80
CA CYS A 161 10.67 -3.03 -11.58
C CYS A 161 11.30 -3.95 -12.64
N LYS A 162 11.25 -3.58 -13.93
CA LYS A 162 11.87 -4.36 -15.02
C LYS A 162 13.37 -4.52 -14.79
N ASP A 163 14.07 -3.41 -14.49
CA ASP A 163 15.51 -3.41 -14.23
C ASP A 163 15.89 -4.25 -13.01
N ALA A 164 15.08 -4.20 -11.95
CA ALA A 164 15.26 -5.07 -10.78
C ALA A 164 15.11 -6.56 -11.16
N GLY A 165 14.14 -6.89 -12.02
CA GLY A 165 13.95 -8.23 -12.56
C GLY A 165 15.14 -8.76 -13.35
N ILE A 166 15.78 -7.91 -14.15
CA ILE A 166 16.99 -8.26 -14.91
C ILE A 166 18.12 -8.63 -13.94
N LYS A 167 18.38 -7.79 -12.93
CA LYS A 167 19.42 -8.07 -11.91
C LYS A 167 19.15 -9.37 -11.15
N TYR A 168 17.89 -9.63 -10.81
CA TYR A 168 17.53 -10.90 -10.16
C TYR A 168 17.75 -12.10 -11.08
N THR A 169 17.44 -11.97 -12.36
CA THR A 169 17.69 -13.03 -13.36
C THR A 169 19.18 -13.37 -13.47
N GLU A 170 20.06 -12.35 -13.47
CA GLU A 170 21.51 -12.57 -13.44
C GLU A 170 21.95 -13.28 -12.17
N THR A 171 21.43 -12.84 -11.01
CA THR A 171 21.71 -13.45 -9.71
C THR A 171 21.25 -14.91 -9.66
N PHE A 172 20.05 -15.20 -10.19
CA PHE A 172 19.48 -16.54 -10.22
C PHE A 172 20.32 -17.49 -11.09
N LYS A 173 20.77 -17.03 -12.27
CA LYS A 173 21.63 -17.84 -13.15
C LYS A 173 22.95 -18.24 -12.50
N ILE A 174 23.50 -17.42 -11.60
CA ILE A 174 24.71 -17.78 -10.84
C ILE A 174 24.41 -18.94 -9.88
N ALA A 175 23.26 -18.91 -9.22
CA ALA A 175 22.87 -19.93 -8.24
C ALA A 175 22.33 -21.23 -8.87
N GLU A 176 21.88 -21.18 -10.13
CA GLU A 176 21.41 -22.34 -10.89
C GLU A 176 22.56 -23.25 -11.38
N ASN A 177 23.77 -22.69 -11.54
CA ASN A 177 24.98 -23.42 -11.91
C ASN A 177 25.72 -23.98 -10.69
#